data_AF-A0A938IUL0-F1
#
_entry.id   AF-A0A938IUL0-F1
#
_cell.length_a   1.000
_cell.length_b   1.000
_cell.length_c   1.000
_cell.angle_alpha   90.00
_cell.angle_beta   90.00
_cell.angle_gamma   90.00
#
_symmetry.space_group_name_H-M   'P 1'
#
loop_
_entity.id
_entity.type
_entity.pdbx_description
1 polymer ?
#
loop_
_entity_poly.entity_id
_entity_poly.type
_entity_poly.pdbx_seq_one_letter_code
_entity_poly.pdbx_strand_id
1 'polypeptide(L)'
;MSKTTPGEKVLVPTEVKAGAFPGEMLVTVITDGGPISGFARENFVVKKDNNQYLMAEVKKITDEKLTVKLFGSFFTTTGVADLPRSTHFLKATG
;
A
#
# COMPACT_ATOMS: atom_id res chain seq x y z
N MET A 1 -16.63 8.64 -7.27
CA MET A 1 -15.37 7.90 -7.01
C MET A 1 -14.25 8.64 -7.70
N SER A 2 -13.26 9.12 -6.96
CA SER A 2 -12.14 9.90 -7.47
C SER A 2 -11.38 9.07 -8.50
N LYS A 3 -11.34 9.51 -9.76
CA LYS A 3 -10.64 8.79 -10.84
C LYS A 3 -9.14 8.77 -10.52
N THR A 4 -8.61 7.62 -10.16
CA THR A 4 -7.16 7.43 -9.94
C THR A 4 -6.46 7.32 -11.30
N THR A 5 -5.22 7.77 -11.41
CA THR A 5 -4.41 7.61 -12.63
C THR A 5 -3.06 6.94 -12.35
N PRO A 6 -2.45 6.24 -13.33
CA PRO A 6 -1.07 5.79 -13.21
C PRO A 6 -0.12 6.94 -12.83
N GLY A 7 0.85 6.66 -11.97
CA GLY A 7 1.77 7.62 -11.36
C GLY A 7 1.24 8.32 -10.11
N GLU A 8 -0.06 8.20 -9.81
CA GLU A 8 -0.65 8.82 -8.63
C GLU A 8 -0.27 8.07 -7.35
N LYS A 9 -0.04 8.81 -6.27
CA LYS A 9 0.18 8.23 -4.94
C LYS A 9 -1.15 7.94 -4.26
N VAL A 10 -1.27 6.74 -3.72
CA VAL A 10 -2.46 6.26 -3.00
C VAL A 10 -2.05 5.71 -1.64
N LEU A 11 -3.02 5.66 -0.74
CA LEU A 11 -2.93 5.07 0.58
C LEU A 11 -3.67 3.73 0.55
N VAL A 12 -2.92 2.65 0.65
CA VAL A 12 -3.43 1.28 0.62
C VAL A 12 -3.65 0.82 2.06
N PRO A 13 -4.84 0.31 2.42
CA PRO A 13 -5.09 -0.26 3.74
C PRO A 13 -4.05 -1.34 4.06
N THR A 14 -3.46 -1.26 5.25
CA THR A 14 -2.39 -2.17 5.66
C THR A 14 -2.46 -2.43 7.15
N GLU A 15 -2.05 -3.62 7.57
CA GLU A 15 -1.76 -3.89 8.97
C GLU A 15 -0.32 -3.50 9.27
N VAL A 16 -0.09 -2.78 10.38
CA VAL A 16 1.25 -2.31 10.76
C VAL A 16 1.63 -2.84 12.14
N LYS A 17 2.81 -3.46 12.21
CA LYS A 17 3.46 -3.89 13.45
C LYS A 17 4.84 -3.24 13.57
N ALA A 18 5.38 -3.20 14.78
CA ALA A 18 6.76 -2.77 14.99
C ALA A 18 7.71 -3.67 14.19
N GLY A 19 8.64 -3.06 13.45
CA GLY A 19 9.69 -3.79 12.72
C GLY A 19 10.82 -4.24 13.64
N ALA A 20 11.78 -4.96 13.05
CA ALA A 20 12.95 -5.47 13.78
C ALA A 20 13.96 -4.36 14.15
N PHE A 21 13.89 -3.21 13.48
CA PHE A 21 14.80 -2.07 13.68
C PHE A 21 14.02 -0.79 14.02
N PRO A 22 14.62 0.14 14.80
CA PRO A 22 14.00 1.43 15.10
C PRO A 22 13.65 2.21 13.82
N GLY A 23 12.40 2.69 13.73
CA GLY A 23 11.91 3.45 12.57
C GLY A 23 11.48 2.60 11.36
N GLU A 24 11.61 1.26 11.45
CA GLU A 24 11.03 0.32 10.50
C GLU A 24 9.73 -0.28 11.05
N MET A 25 8.78 -0.44 10.15
CA MET A 25 7.48 -1.03 10.42
C MET A 25 7.31 -2.27 9.55
N LEU A 26 6.87 -3.37 10.14
CA LEU A 26 6.39 -4.52 9.39
C LEU A 26 4.98 -4.21 8.91
N VAL A 27 4.78 -4.19 7.60
CA VAL A 27 3.50 -3.89 6.95
C VAL A 27 2.98 -5.14 6.23
N THR A 28 1.68 -5.39 6.35
CA THR A 28 1.00 -6.48 5.65
C THR A 28 -0.18 -5.95 4.86
N VAL A 29 -0.14 -6.15 3.55
CA VAL A 29 -1.17 -5.71 2.59
C VAL A 29 -1.90 -6.93 2.05
N ILE A 30 -3.23 -6.91 2.10
CA ILE A 30 -4.06 -7.96 1.50
C ILE A 30 -4.21 -7.67 0.00
N THR A 31 -3.86 -8.65 -0.84
CA THR A 31 -3.90 -8.55 -2.31
C THR A 31 -4.72 -9.70 -2.89
N ASP A 32 -5.03 -9.64 -4.19
CA ASP A 32 -5.74 -10.73 -4.89
C ASP A 32 -4.99 -12.06 -4.83
N GLY A 33 -3.65 -12.02 -4.80
CA GLY A 33 -2.79 -13.19 -4.69
C GLY A 33 -2.54 -13.69 -3.26
N GLY A 34 -3.17 -13.06 -2.26
CA GLY A 34 -2.94 -13.31 -0.84
C GLY A 34 -2.19 -12.18 -0.13
N PRO A 35 -1.90 -12.32 1.17
CA PRO A 35 -1.22 -11.29 1.95
C PRO A 35 0.25 -11.16 1.53
N ILE A 36 0.68 -9.94 1.23
CA ILE A 36 2.08 -9.58 1.01
C ILE A 36 2.57 -8.83 2.23
N SER A 37 3.73 -9.19 2.76
CA SER A 37 4.34 -8.49 3.89
C SER A 37 5.70 -7.91 3.52
N GLY A 38 6.07 -6.84 4.20
CA GLY A 38 7.36 -6.21 3.98
C GLY A 38 7.71 -5.20 5.06
N PHE A 39 8.90 -4.62 4.95
CA PHE A 39 9.35 -3.55 5.82
C PHE A 39 9.22 -2.22 5.11
N ALA A 40 8.59 -1.26 5.78
CA ALA A 40 8.46 0.11 5.35
C ALA A 40 8.95 1.05 6.45
N ARG A 41 9.53 2.19 6.05
CA ARG A 41 9.85 3.26 7.00
C ARG A 41 8.56 3.91 7.50
N GLU A 42 8.57 4.38 8.73
CA GLU A 42 7.40 5.01 9.37
C GLU A 42 6.82 6.18 8.55
N ASN A 43 7.66 6.94 7.84
CA ASN A 43 7.21 8.06 6.99
C ASN A 43 6.37 7.65 5.76
N PHE A 44 6.35 6.36 5.41
CA PHE A 44 5.47 5.81 4.36
C PHE A 44 4.18 5.24 4.93
N VAL A 45 4.05 5.16 6.26
CA VAL A 45 2.85 4.70 6.94
C VAL A 45 2.03 5.92 7.36
N VAL A 46 0.77 5.96 6.95
CA VAL A 46 -0.17 7.02 7.30
C VAL A 46 -1.24 6.44 8.22
N LYS A 47 -1.44 7.07 9.39
CA LYS A 47 -2.53 6.74 10.31
C LYS A 47 -3.66 7.75 10.12
N LYS A 48 -4.86 7.28 9.78
CA LYS A 48 -6.04 8.14 9.57
C LYS A 48 -7.30 7.42 10.03
N ASP A 49 -8.14 8.11 10.81
CA ASP A 49 -9.45 7.61 11.28
C ASP A 49 -9.36 6.20 11.90
N ASN A 50 -8.39 5.99 12.81
CA ASN A 50 -8.02 4.70 13.44
C ASN A 50 -7.56 3.59 12.49
N ASN A 51 -7.47 3.86 11.19
CA ASN A 51 -6.94 2.92 10.21
C ASN A 51 -5.48 3.25 9.87
N GLN A 52 -4.76 2.24 9.40
CA GLN A 52 -3.38 2.37 8.96
C GLN A 52 -3.30 2.11 7.47
N TYR A 53 -2.49 2.93 6.80
CA TYR A 53 -2.30 2.87 5.37
C TYR A 53 -0.83 2.90 5.02
N LEU A 54 -0.47 2.18 3.96
CA LEU A 54 0.83 2.27 3.33
C LEU A 54 0.74 3.13 2.09
N MET A 55 1.69 4.05 1.92
CA MET A 55 1.81 4.80 0.69
C MET A 55 2.26 3.89 -0.45
N ALA A 56 1.60 4.01 -1.59
CA ALA A 56 1.91 3.27 -2.81
C ALA A 56 1.73 4.17 -4.03
N GLU A 57 2.30 3.77 -5.16
CA GLU A 57 2.14 4.46 -6.44
C GLU A 57 1.37 3.57 -7.41
N VAL A 58 0.33 4.11 -8.05
CA VAL A 58 -0.43 3.39 -9.06
C VAL A 58 0.44 3.15 -10.29
N LYS A 59 0.59 1.90 -10.71
CA LYS A 59 1.32 1.54 -11.92
C LYS A 59 0.40 1.24 -13.08
N LYS A 60 -0.72 0.56 -12.82
CA LYS A 60 -1.68 0.19 -13.86
C LYS A 60 -3.08 0.13 -13.27
N ILE A 61 -4.06 0.54 -14.06
CA ILE A 61 -5.48 0.43 -13.75
C ILE A 61 -6.11 -0.40 -14.87
N THR A 62 -6.80 -1.47 -14.51
CA THR A 62 -7.67 -2.22 -15.42
C THR A 62 -9.10 -2.17 -14.91
N ASP A 63 -10.03 -2.78 -15.64
CA ASP A 63 -11.41 -2.82 -15.22
C ASP A 63 -11.60 -3.61 -13.91
N GLU A 64 -10.79 -4.64 -13.70
CA GLU A 64 -10.90 -5.57 -12.57
C GLU A 64 -9.98 -5.26 -11.39
N LYS A 65 -8.77 -4.74 -11.67
CA LYS A 65 -7.71 -4.62 -10.65
C LYS A 65 -6.89 -3.33 -10.75
N LEU A 66 -6.30 -2.98 -9.62
CA LEU A 66 -5.36 -1.88 -9.45
C LEU A 66 -3.98 -2.44 -9.12
N THR A 67 -3.02 -2.27 -10.04
CA THR A 67 -1.63 -2.63 -9.78
C THR A 67 -0.92 -1.43 -9.17
N VAL A 68 -0.38 -1.61 -7.96
CA VAL A 68 0.37 -0.56 -7.24
C VAL A 68 1.79 -1.02 -6.92
N LYS A 69 2.71 -0.06 -6.81
CA LYS A 69 4.04 -0.24 -6.24
C LYS A 69 4.03 0.27 -4.80
N LEU A 70 4.16 -0.63 -3.85
CA LEU A 70 4.20 -0.34 -2.42
C LEU A 70 5.52 0.36 -2.06
N PHE A 71 5.48 1.39 -1.22
CA PHE A 71 6.69 2.05 -0.74
C PHE A 71 7.25 1.31 0.48
N GLY A 72 8.47 0.82 0.36
CA GLY A 72 9.15 0.09 1.43
C GLY A 72 10.49 -0.44 0.96
N SER A 73 11.26 -0.95 1.92
CA SER A 73 12.62 -1.42 1.70
C SER A 73 12.67 -2.85 1.18
N PHE A 74 11.78 -3.71 1.69
CA PHE A 74 11.81 -5.14 1.39
C PHE A 74 10.40 -5.72 1.49
N PHE A 75 9.90 -6.33 0.42
CA PHE A 75 8.64 -7.08 0.45
C PHE A 75 8.90 -8.54 0.10
N THR A 76 8.00 -9.43 0.51
CA THR A 76 8.02 -10.83 0.10
C THR A 76 7.86 -11.00 -1.42
N THR A 77 7.44 -9.94 -2.13
CA THR A 77 7.40 -9.83 -3.58
C THR A 77 8.29 -8.67 -4.06
N THR A 78 8.26 -8.35 -5.36
CA THR A 78 8.97 -7.21 -5.97
C THR A 78 8.47 -5.82 -5.51
N GLY A 79 7.67 -5.76 -4.44
CA GLY A 79 7.00 -4.54 -3.98
C GLY A 79 5.85 -4.11 -4.89
N VAL A 80 5.40 -4.99 -5.79
CA VAL A 80 4.22 -4.79 -6.64
C VAL A 80 3.09 -5.64 -6.09
N ALA A 81 1.91 -5.03 -5.98
CA ALA A 81 0.70 -5.64 -5.47
C ALA A 81 -0.47 -5.39 -6.43
N ASP A 82 -1.23 -6.45 -6.71
CA ASP A 82 -2.51 -6.36 -7.42
C ASP A 82 -3.63 -6.30 -6.39
N LEU A 83 -4.29 -5.15 -6.32
CA LEU A 83 -5.40 -4.91 -5.40
C LEU A 83 -6.72 -5.06 -6.15
N PRO A 84 -7.73 -5.71 -5.55
CA PRO A 84 -9.05 -5.74 -6.12
C PRO A 84 -9.62 -4.32 -6.19
N ARG A 85 -10.44 -4.04 -7.21
CA ARG A 85 -11.05 -2.69 -7.37
C ARG A 85 -11.99 -2.31 -6.22
N SER A 86 -12.47 -3.28 -5.46
CA SER A 86 -13.24 -3.08 -4.23
C SER A 86 -12.39 -2.59 -3.05
N THR A 87 -11.06 -2.65 -3.12
CA THR A 87 -10.19 -2.15 -2.05
C THR A 87 -10.42 -0.66 -1.88
N HIS A 88 -10.80 -0.26 -0.65
CA HIS A 88 -10.97 1.14 -0.27
C HIS A 88 -9.63 1.81 -0.02
N PHE A 89 -8.92 2.19 -1.10
CA PHE A 89 -7.72 3.03 -1.01
C PHE A 89 -8.10 4.51 -1.01
N LEU A 90 -7.28 5.34 -0.34
CA LEU A 90 -7.46 6.78 -0.33
C LEU A 90 -6.45 7.42 -1.30
N LYS A 91 -6.79 8.57 -1.89
CA LYS A 91 -5.78 9.37 -2.59
C LYS A 91 -4.83 9.95 -1.56
N ALA A 92 -3.52 9.83 -1.79
CA ALA A 92 -2.54 10.56 -1.02
C ALA A 92 -2.52 12.00 -1.58
N THR A 93 -3.51 12.81 -1.19
CA THR A 93 -3.53 14.24 -1.55
C THR A 93 -2.28 14.89 -0.98
N GLY A 94 -1.50 15.52 -1.86
CA GLY A 94 -0.58 16.58 -1.48
C GLY A 94 -1.32 17.84 -1.09
#